data_AF-A0A7C5RXE8-F1
#
_entry.id   AF-A0A7C5RXE8-F1
#
_cell.length_a   1.000
_cell.length_b   1.000
_cell.length_c   1.000
_cell.angle_alpha   90.00
_cell.angle_beta   90.00
_cell.angle_gamma   90.00
#
_symmetry.space_group_name_H-M   'P 1'
#
loop_
_entity.id
_entity.type
_entity.pdbx_description
1 polymer ?
#
loop_
_entity_poly.entity_id
_entity_poly.type
_entity_poly.pdbx_seq_one_letter_code
_entity_poly.pdbx_strand_id
1 'polypeptide(L)'
;MEEIEDLIKEYGLQEDEEYIIIPYIDSNGQNKRKFILKRQFIRVMYGEDYFIDYPVADVIQSVVKYPELSIKEALHLMNKDRAGVLSNVSQDESRIEE
;
A
#
# COMPACT_ATOMS: atom_id res chain seq x y z
N MET A 1 12.39 -8.96 4.56
CA MET A 1 13.05 -7.64 4.52
C MET A 1 13.48 -7.33 3.09
N GLU A 2 13.93 -8.32 2.31
CA GLU A 2 14.16 -8.18 0.86
C GLU A 2 13.00 -7.53 0.09
N GLU A 3 11.75 -7.96 0.29
CA GLU A 3 10.59 -7.31 -0.35
C GLU A 3 10.49 -5.81 -0.06
N ILE A 4 10.82 -5.38 1.16
CA ILE A 4 10.82 -3.95 1.53
C ILE A 4 11.97 -3.23 0.85
N GLU A 5 13.17 -3.83 0.81
CA GLU A 5 14.33 -3.27 0.11
C GLU A 5 14.09 -3.13 -1.39
N ASP A 6 13.39 -4.08 -1.99
CA ASP A 6 12.98 -4.03 -3.39
C ASP A 6 12.00 -2.88 -3.63
N LEU A 7 10.99 -2.70 -2.78
CA LEU A 7 10.07 -1.56 -2.87
C LEU A 7 10.76 -0.21 -2.65
N ILE A 8 11.75 -0.14 -1.75
CA ILE A 8 12.55 1.07 -1.53
C ILE A 8 13.30 1.44 -2.81
N LYS A 9 13.93 0.46 -3.46
CA LYS A 9 14.64 0.68 -4.74
C LYS A 9 13.68 1.02 -5.88
N GLU A 10 12.59 0.27 -6.01
CA GLU A 10 11.58 0.42 -7.08
C GLU A 10 10.96 1.82 -7.07
N TYR A 11 10.57 2.31 -5.90
CA TYR A 11 9.91 3.61 -5.75
C TYR A 11 10.87 4.76 -5.42
N GLY A 12 12.18 4.50 -5.32
CA GLY A 12 13.17 5.51 -4.94
C GLY A 12 12.91 6.10 -3.55
N LEU A 13 12.46 5.27 -2.61
CA LEU A 13 12.17 5.70 -1.24
C LEU A 13 13.45 5.98 -0.48
N GLN A 14 13.34 6.78 0.58
CA GLN A 14 14.41 7.01 1.52
C GLN A 14 14.18 6.16 2.77
N GLU A 15 15.24 5.87 3.52
CA GLU A 15 15.11 5.19 4.80
C GLU A 15 16.17 5.67 5.80
N ASP A 16 15.85 5.57 7.08
CA ASP A 16 16.79 5.74 8.20
C ASP A 16 16.75 4.50 9.12
N GLU A 17 17.29 4.57 10.33
CA GLU A 17 17.30 3.40 11.24
C GLU A 17 15.89 2.92 11.62
N GLU A 18 14.90 3.80 11.70
CA GLU A 18 13.56 3.50 12.23
C GLU A 18 12.46 3.57 11.16
N TYR A 19 12.63 4.39 10.13
CA TYR A 19 11.58 4.73 9.17
C TYR A 19 11.94 4.45 7.72
N ILE A 20 10.89 4.15 6.96
CA ILE A 20 10.82 4.25 5.51
C ILE A 20 10.11 5.57 5.20
N ILE A 21 10.74 6.40 4.38
CA ILE A 21 10.34 7.76 4.10
C ILE A 21 9.86 7.83 2.66
N ILE A 22 8.57 8.13 2.48
CA ILE A 22 7.91 8.24 1.19
C ILE A 22 7.74 9.72 0.86
N PRO A 23 8.55 10.28 -0.07
CA PRO A 23 8.33 11.63 -0.58
C PRO A 23 7.14 11.65 -1.53
N TYR A 24 6.34 12.71 -1.48
CA TYR A 24 5.27 12.95 -2.45
C TYR A 24 5.02 14.45 -2.64
N ILE A 25 4.40 14.80 -3.76
CA ILE A 25 3.91 16.15 -4.03
C ILE A 25 2.41 16.14 -3.74
N ASP A 26 1.96 17.01 -2.83
CA ASP A 26 0.53 17.14 -2.56
C ASP A 26 -0.20 17.90 -3.69
N SER A 27 -1.53 17.90 -3.63
CA SER A 27 -2.41 18.59 -4.55
C SER A 27 -2.17 20.11 -4.64
N ASN A 28 -1.47 20.71 -3.67
CA ASN A 28 -1.06 22.11 -3.70
C ASN A 28 0.34 22.32 -4.32
N GLY A 29 0.97 21.26 -4.84
CA GLY A 29 2.32 21.29 -5.39
C GLY A 29 3.43 21.33 -4.34
N GLN A 30 3.13 21.07 -3.07
CA GLN A 30 4.13 21.10 -1.99
C GLN A 30 4.79 19.74 -1.81
N ASN A 31 6.11 19.77 -1.60
CA ASN A 31 6.86 18.58 -1.20
C ASN A 31 6.48 18.17 0.22
N LYS A 32 5.96 16.96 0.38
CA LYS A 32 5.60 16.33 1.65
C LYS A 32 6.33 15.01 1.80
N ARG A 33 6.31 14.47 3.03
CA ARG A 33 6.89 13.17 3.36
C ARG A 33 5.94 12.41 4.28
N LYS A 34 5.82 11.11 4.06
CA LYS A 34 5.21 10.17 5.00
C LYS A 34 6.27 9.24 5.55
N PHE A 35 6.10 8.88 6.82
CA PHE A 35 7.04 8.04 7.56
C PHE A 35 6.31 6.76 7.95
N ILE A 36 6.88 5.62 7.57
CA ILE A 36 6.37 4.29 7.90
C ILE A 36 7.41 3.61 8.78
N LEU A 37 7.00 3.11 9.95
CA LEU A 37 7.89 2.38 10.84
C LEU A 37 8.40 1.10 10.16
N LYS A 38 9.71 0.84 10.27
CA LYS A 38 10.34 -0.40 9.86
C LYS A 38 9.92 -1.55 10.76
N ARG A 39 8.84 -2.22 10.40
CA ARG A 39 8.32 -3.42 11.07
C ARG A 39 7.97 -4.47 10.03
N GLN A 40 7.69 -5.69 10.49
CA GLN A 40 7.11 -6.70 9.60
C GLN A 40 5.63 -6.41 9.32
N PHE A 41 4.90 -5.97 10.35
CA PHE A 41 3.47 -5.70 10.28
C PHE A 41 3.12 -4.37 10.96
N ILE A 42 2.10 -3.71 10.43
CA ILE A 42 1.46 -2.54 11.03
C ILE A 42 0.00 -2.88 11.30
N ARG A 43 -0.41 -2.70 12.57
CA ARG A 43 -1.79 -2.84 13.00
C ARG A 43 -2.58 -1.58 12.66
N VAL A 44 -3.63 -1.72 11.87
CA VAL A 44 -4.54 -0.63 11.53
C VAL A 44 -5.89 -0.85 12.22
N MET A 45 -6.37 0.18 12.92
CA MET A 45 -7.65 0.18 13.61
C MET A 45 -8.75 0.76 12.72
N TYR A 46 -9.83 -0.01 12.52
CA TYR A 46 -10.96 0.39 11.67
C TYR A 46 -12.21 0.79 12.48
N GLY A 47 -12.28 0.43 13.77
CA GLY A 47 -13.33 0.76 14.74
C GLY A 47 -12.88 0.37 16.16
N GLU A 48 -13.72 0.54 17.18
CA GLU A 48 -13.33 0.40 18.61
C GLU A 48 -12.63 -0.93 18.93
N ASP A 49 -13.03 -2.04 18.29
CA ASP A 49 -12.41 -3.37 18.49
C ASP A 49 -12.06 -4.10 17.18
N TYR A 50 -11.99 -3.38 16.06
CA TYR A 50 -11.69 -3.98 14.76
C TYR A 50 -10.31 -3.59 14.28
N PHE A 51 -9.38 -4.55 14.33
CA PHE A 51 -7.98 -4.40 13.96
C PHE A 51 -7.60 -5.36 12.85
N ILE A 52 -6.75 -4.90 11.94
CA ILE A 52 -6.15 -5.74 10.89
C ILE A 52 -4.66 -5.47 10.88
N ASP A 53 -3.87 -6.54 10.89
CA ASP A 53 -2.42 -6.48 10.74
C ASP A 53 -2.06 -6.59 9.26
N TYR A 54 -1.42 -5.55 8.72
CA TYR A 54 -0.98 -5.52 7.33
C TYR A 54 0.53 -5.73 7.23
N PRO A 55 1.03 -6.51 6.27
CA PRO A 55 2.44 -6.52 5.91
C PRO A 55 2.89 -5.09 5.58
N VAL A 56 4.07 -4.69 6.06
CA VAL A 56 4.58 -3.34 5.78
C VAL A 56 4.73 -3.07 4.27
N ALA A 57 5.00 -4.10 3.47
CA ALA A 57 5.01 -4.01 2.01
C ALA A 57 3.68 -3.48 1.44
N ASP A 58 2.53 -4.04 1.88
CA ASP A 58 1.21 -3.57 1.47
C ASP A 58 0.95 -2.13 1.94
N VAL A 59 1.42 -1.76 3.13
CA VAL A 59 1.31 -0.40 3.65
C VAL A 59 2.09 0.59 2.76
N ILE A 60 3.34 0.27 2.43
CA ILE A 60 4.17 1.08 1.53
C ILE A 60 3.48 1.26 0.18
N GLN A 61 3.07 0.16 -0.46
CA GLN A 61 2.39 0.22 -1.76
C GLN A 61 1.14 1.08 -1.72
N SER A 62 0.32 0.94 -0.66
CA SER A 62 -0.90 1.73 -0.51
C SER A 62 -0.59 3.22 -0.38
N VAL A 63 0.45 3.59 0.37
CA VAL A 63 0.85 4.98 0.60
C VAL A 63 1.51 5.59 -0.64
N VAL A 64 2.32 4.82 -1.38
CA VAL A 64 2.89 5.27 -2.65
C VAL A 64 1.78 5.51 -3.68
N LYS A 65 0.79 4.61 -3.75
CA LYS A 65 -0.31 4.71 -4.71
C LYS A 65 -1.30 5.84 -4.37
N TYR A 66 -1.58 6.06 -3.09
CA TYR A 66 -2.54 7.06 -2.62
C TYR A 66 -1.93 7.94 -1.52
N PRO A 67 -0.93 8.78 -1.85
CA PRO A 67 -0.13 9.49 -0.86
C PRO A 67 -0.89 10.58 -0.11
N GLU A 68 -2.03 11.04 -0.61
CA GLU A 68 -2.88 12.03 0.08
C GLU A 68 -3.89 11.42 1.04
N LEU A 69 -4.15 10.11 0.94
CA LEU A 69 -5.16 9.45 1.76
C LEU A 69 -4.59 8.99 3.11
N SER A 70 -5.46 8.75 4.09
CA SER A 70 -5.05 8.01 5.28
C SER A 70 -4.65 6.57 4.93
N ILE A 71 -3.83 5.93 5.77
CA ILE A 71 -3.42 4.53 5.56
C ILE A 71 -4.65 3.61 5.45
N LYS A 72 -5.68 3.86 6.27
CA LYS A 72 -6.94 3.10 6.28
C LYS A 72 -7.66 3.18 4.93
N GLU A 73 -7.77 4.38 4.37
CA GLU A 73 -8.43 4.63 3.08
C GLU A 73 -7.61 4.07 1.92
N ALA A 74 -6.28 4.29 1.93
CA ALA A 74 -5.37 3.80 0.91
C ALA A 74 -5.40 2.27 0.83
N LEU A 75 -5.34 1.57 1.97
CA LEU A 75 -5.45 0.12 2.04
C LEU A 75 -6.84 -0.38 1.61
N HIS A 76 -7.90 0.34 1.97
CA HIS A 76 -9.25 -0.02 1.54
C HIS A 76 -9.39 0.04 0.01
N LEU A 77 -8.91 1.10 -0.63
CA LEU A 77 -8.93 1.24 -2.09
C LEU A 77 -8.05 0.18 -2.76
N MET A 78 -6.85 -0.04 -2.24
CA MET A 78 -5.95 -1.05 -2.80
C MET A 78 -6.55 -2.46 -2.76
N ASN A 79 -7.22 -2.83 -1.66
CA ASN A 79 -7.90 -4.12 -1.55
C ASN A 79 -9.13 -4.22 -2.44
N LYS A 80 -9.87 -3.13 -2.63
CA LYS A 80 -10.99 -3.08 -3.57
C LYS A 80 -10.51 -3.28 -5.01
N ASP A 81 -9.40 -2.65 -5.38
CA ASP A 81 -8.80 -2.85 -6.70
C ASP A 81 -8.36 -4.31 -6.90
N ARG A 82 -7.71 -4.92 -5.89
CA ARG A 82 -7.33 -6.35 -5.94
C ARG A 82 -8.56 -7.27 -6.07
N ALA A 83 -9.63 -6.99 -5.34
CA ALA A 83 -10.89 -7.75 -5.44
C ALA A 83 -11.58 -7.58 -6.81
N GLY A 84 -11.54 -6.37 -7.38
CA GLY A 84 -12.05 -6.07 -8.72
C GLY A 84 -11.25 -6.75 -9.83
N VAL A 85 -9.93 -6.87 -9.66
CA VAL A 85 -9.06 -7.63 -10.58
C VAL A 85 -9.39 -9.12 -10.52
N LEU A 86 -9.59 -9.70 -9.33
CA LEU A 86 -9.98 -11.10 -9.20
C LEU A 86 -11.35 -11.41 -9.83
N SER A 87 -12.32 -10.49 -9.74
CA SER A 87 -13.62 -10.67 -10.42
C SER A 87 -13.52 -10.60 -11.95
N ASN A 88 -12.53 -9.89 -12.49
CA ASN A 88 -12.33 -9.78 -13.95
C ASN A 88 -11.54 -10.96 -14.52
N VAL A 89 -10.64 -11.58 -13.74
CA VAL A 89 -9.88 -12.76 -14.16
C VAL A 89 -10.78 -14.01 -14.23
N SER A 90 -11.79 -14.14 -13.38
CA SER A 90 -12.74 -15.27 -13.43
C SER A 90 -13.70 -15.26 -14.63
N GLN A 91 -13.73 -14.21 -15.46
CA GLN A 91 -14.58 -14.17 -16.66
C GLN A 91 -13.85 -14.58 -17.95
N ASP A 92 -12.52 -14.78 -17.92
CA ASP A 92 -11.74 -15.11 -19.13
C ASP A 92 -11.51 -16.61 -19.34
N GLU A 93 -11.87 -17.48 -18.37
CA GLU A 93 -11.69 -18.94 -18.51
C GLU A 93 -12.87 -19.67 -19.20
N SER A 94 -13.94 -18.97 -19.61
CA SER A 94 -15.10 -19.60 -20.26
C SER A 94 -15.12 -19.53 -21.80
N ARG A 95 -13.98 -19.25 -22.45
CA ARG A 95 -13.84 -19.34 -23.92
C ARG A 95 -12.77 -20.37 -24.31
N ILE A 96 -13.02 -21.63 -23.98
CA ILE A 96 -12.44 -22.76 -24.72
C ILE A 96 -13.61 -23.49 -25.38
N GLU A 97 -13.79 -23.09 -26.65
CA GLU A 97 -14.32 -23.78 -27.83
C GLU A 97 -15.17 -25.05 -27.66
N GLU A 98 -16.37 -25.02 -28.27
CA GLU A 98 -17.01 -26.17 -28.91
C GLU A 98 -17.06 -25.94 -30.42
#